data_AF-A0A8G0ZXT6-F1
#
_entry.id   AF-A0A8G0ZXT6-F1
#
_cell.length_a   1.000
_cell.length_b   1.000
_cell.length_c   1.000
_cell.angle_alpha   90.00
_cell.angle_beta   90.00
_cell.angle_gamma   90.00
#
_symmetry.space_group_name_H-M   'P 1'
#
loop_
_entity.id
_entity.type
_entity.pdbx_description
1 polymer ?
#
loop_
_entity_poly.entity_id
_entity_poly.type
_entity_poly.pdbx_seq_one_letter_code
_entity_poly.pdbx_strand_id
1 'polypeptide(L)'
;MSSIKLTASVLALAAAAGVAEARDQLQIAGSSTVLPYATIVAEAFGENFDFPTPVVEGGGSGAGRKKLCEGVGENTIDIANSSSRISQSDIDTCKANGVNEIMEVRIGYDGIVFASDIAGPDFALTPADVYGALAAQVVKDGALVANAAAKWSDVNGALPAQDILAFIPGTKHGTREVFDIKLLEAGCKATGAYDLFFAASTGADEAAKKADAVKACHGVRTDGKSVDIDGDYTETLSRIAANKTAVGVFGLSFYENNMDKLKVATIDGIVPSVETISKGEYPVSRPLYFYVKKAHIGVIPGLQEYIDFFVSDDMAGPGGPLAAYGLVPDPELAATQAAVAAGTPMGPLE
;
A
#
# COMPACT_ATOMS: atom_id res chain seq x y z
N MET A 1 -6.80 35.39 79.64
CA MET A 1 -5.80 34.61 78.87
C MET A 1 -6.57 33.65 77.98
N SER A 2 -6.33 33.76 76.68
CA SER A 2 -7.05 33.08 75.61
C SER A 2 -6.76 31.57 75.61
N SER A 3 -7.77 30.74 75.36
CA SER A 3 -7.58 29.31 75.07
C SER A 3 -8.53 28.94 73.94
N ILE A 4 -8.02 29.07 72.71
CA ILE A 4 -8.65 28.63 71.48
C ILE A 4 -8.64 27.10 71.49
N LYS A 5 -9.82 26.47 71.50
CA LYS A 5 -9.96 25.03 71.23
C LYS A 5 -10.05 24.85 69.71
N LEU A 6 -9.00 24.25 69.14
CA LEU A 6 -8.97 23.85 67.73
C LEU A 6 -9.76 22.54 67.59
N THR A 7 -10.93 22.59 66.95
CA THR A 7 -11.66 21.38 66.53
C THR A 7 -11.06 20.93 65.20
N ALA A 8 -10.34 19.81 65.19
CA ALA A 8 -9.84 19.21 63.95
C ALA A 8 -10.99 18.50 63.23
N SER A 9 -11.57 19.15 62.22
CA SER A 9 -12.48 18.50 61.27
C SER A 9 -11.65 17.65 60.32
N VAL A 10 -11.79 16.33 60.40
CA VAL A 10 -11.26 15.39 59.40
C VAL A 10 -12.12 15.53 58.14
N LEU A 11 -11.63 16.30 57.15
CA LEU A 11 -12.16 16.24 55.80
C LEU A 11 -11.71 14.91 55.20
N ALA A 12 -12.65 13.97 55.02
CA ALA A 12 -12.42 12.81 54.18
C ALA A 12 -12.35 13.30 52.72
N LEU A 13 -11.13 13.41 52.18
CA LEU A 13 -10.91 13.60 50.75
C LEU A 13 -11.25 12.27 50.06
N ALA A 14 -12.49 12.13 49.59
CA ALA A 14 -12.81 11.08 48.63
C ALA A 14 -12.06 11.40 47.34
N ALA A 15 -10.93 10.72 47.12
CA ALA A 15 -10.27 10.70 45.83
C ALA A 15 -11.22 10.01 44.85
N ALA A 16 -11.95 10.79 44.05
CA ALA A 16 -12.57 10.29 42.85
C ALA A 16 -11.42 9.92 41.90
N ALA A 17 -11.03 8.65 41.92
CA ALA A 17 -10.30 8.08 40.81
C ALA A 17 -11.23 8.18 39.60
N GLY A 18 -10.98 9.15 38.71
CA GLY A 18 -11.62 9.17 37.41
C GLY A 18 -11.32 7.85 36.73
N VAL A 19 -12.35 7.08 36.44
CA VAL A 19 -12.24 5.95 35.54
C VAL A 19 -11.82 6.56 34.21
N ALA A 20 -10.62 6.24 33.71
CA ALA A 20 -10.28 6.56 32.34
C ALA A 20 -11.27 5.77 31.49
N GLU A 21 -12.20 6.46 30.82
CA GLU A 21 -13.01 5.82 29.80
C GLU A 21 -12.11 5.63 28.58
N ALA A 22 -11.86 4.37 28.25
CA ALA A 22 -11.26 4.02 26.97
C ALA A 22 -12.08 4.67 25.86
N ARG A 23 -11.40 5.19 24.83
CA ARG A 23 -12.12 5.70 23.66
C ARG A 23 -12.95 4.58 23.05
N ASP A 24 -14.17 4.89 22.65
CA ASP A 24 -15.10 3.91 22.07
C ASP A 24 -14.85 3.63 20.58
N GLN A 25 -13.97 4.40 19.93
CA GLN A 25 -13.78 4.35 18.49
C GLN A 25 -12.34 4.01 18.12
N LEU A 26 -12.18 2.97 17.31
CA LEU A 26 -10.88 2.54 16.78
C LEU A 26 -10.23 3.64 15.93
N GLN A 27 -8.93 3.83 16.11
CA GLN A 27 -8.11 4.77 15.34
C GLN A 27 -7.06 3.99 14.54
N ILE A 28 -7.14 4.14 13.23
CA ILE A 28 -6.32 3.44 12.24
C ILE A 28 -5.61 4.49 11.40
N ALA A 29 -4.30 4.35 11.19
CA ALA A 29 -3.57 5.26 10.30
C ALA A 29 -2.49 4.55 9.49
N GLY A 30 -2.13 5.11 8.33
CA GLY A 30 -0.90 4.71 7.64
C GLY A 30 -1.03 4.69 6.12
N SER A 31 -0.72 3.55 5.52
CA SER A 31 -0.58 3.40 4.07
C SER A 31 -1.79 3.92 3.29
N SER A 32 -1.54 4.84 2.36
CA SER A 32 -2.54 5.31 1.39
C SER A 32 -2.99 4.21 0.42
N THR A 33 -2.17 3.17 0.23
CA THR A 33 -2.54 1.99 -0.57
C THR A 33 -3.53 1.09 0.16
N VAL A 34 -3.35 0.92 1.49
CA VAL A 34 -4.25 0.10 2.31
C VAL A 34 -5.51 0.86 2.71
N LEU A 35 -5.47 2.19 2.69
CA LEU A 35 -6.58 3.07 3.10
C LEU A 35 -7.94 2.68 2.48
N PRO A 36 -8.10 2.48 1.15
CA PRO A 36 -9.39 2.13 0.59
C PRO A 36 -9.93 0.79 1.11
N TYR A 37 -9.07 -0.22 1.26
CA TYR A 37 -9.46 -1.51 1.82
C TYR A 37 -9.90 -1.38 3.28
N ALA A 38 -9.13 -0.65 4.09
CA ALA A 38 -9.48 -0.42 5.49
C ALA A 38 -10.76 0.43 5.65
N THR A 39 -11.02 1.38 4.76
CA THR A 39 -12.29 2.13 4.74
C THR A 39 -13.48 1.23 4.43
N ILE A 40 -13.36 0.35 3.42
CA ILE A 40 -14.40 -0.64 3.09
C ILE A 40 -14.73 -1.51 4.31
N VAL A 41 -13.71 -2.02 5.01
CA VAL A 41 -13.92 -2.84 6.22
C VAL A 41 -14.49 -2.01 7.36
N ALA A 42 -14.02 -0.78 7.57
CA ALA A 42 -14.52 0.10 8.64
C ALA A 42 -16.00 0.44 8.47
N GLU A 43 -16.42 0.79 7.26
CA GLU A 43 -17.83 1.07 6.93
C GLU A 43 -18.69 -0.18 7.15
N ALA A 44 -18.29 -1.31 6.58
CA ALA A 44 -19.01 -2.58 6.77
C ALA A 44 -19.06 -2.99 8.25
N PHE A 45 -17.99 -2.77 9.02
CA PHE A 45 -17.96 -3.07 10.44
C PHE A 45 -18.96 -2.23 11.23
N GLY A 46 -19.01 -0.91 10.99
CA GLY A 46 -19.97 -0.03 11.64
C GLY A 46 -21.43 -0.30 11.26
N GLU A 47 -21.67 -0.95 10.12
CA GLU A 47 -23.01 -1.39 9.70
C GLU A 47 -23.43 -2.74 10.29
N ASN A 48 -22.46 -3.60 10.65
CA ASN A 48 -22.72 -4.99 11.05
C ASN A 48 -22.49 -5.29 12.54
N PHE A 49 -21.87 -4.36 13.28
CA PHE A 49 -21.57 -4.52 14.71
C PHE A 49 -22.05 -3.32 15.53
N ASP A 50 -22.31 -3.54 16.82
CA ASP A 50 -22.67 -2.51 17.79
C ASP A 50 -21.44 -1.71 18.28
N PHE A 51 -20.56 -1.30 17.36
CA PHE A 51 -19.39 -0.47 17.62
C PHE A 51 -19.38 0.76 16.70
N PRO A 52 -18.83 1.91 17.13
CA PRO A 52 -18.61 3.03 16.24
C PRO A 52 -17.74 2.65 15.04
N THR A 53 -18.08 3.17 13.86
CA THR A 53 -17.26 3.04 12.64
C THR A 53 -15.81 3.47 12.91
N PRO A 54 -14.80 2.63 12.66
CA PRO A 54 -13.40 3.00 12.84
C PRO A 54 -13.00 4.26 12.07
N VAL A 55 -12.15 5.10 12.65
CA VAL A 55 -11.53 6.24 11.94
C VAL A 55 -10.30 5.72 11.21
N VAL A 56 -10.27 5.89 9.89
CA VAL A 56 -9.16 5.44 9.05
C VAL A 56 -8.49 6.64 8.37
N GLU A 57 -7.23 6.87 8.69
CA GLU A 57 -6.41 7.95 8.13
C GLU A 57 -5.31 7.42 7.20
N GLY A 58 -5.09 8.11 6.08
CA GLY A 58 -3.89 7.93 5.25
C GLY A 58 -2.64 8.61 5.84
N GLY A 59 -1.57 8.69 5.05
CA GLY A 59 -0.34 9.40 5.42
C GLY A 59 0.95 8.64 5.15
N GLY A 60 0.86 7.38 4.71
CA GLY A 60 1.99 6.53 4.34
C GLY A 60 2.38 5.52 5.42
N SER A 61 2.90 4.38 4.99
CA SER A 61 3.23 3.22 5.84
C SER A 61 4.18 3.59 6.99
N GLY A 62 5.28 4.30 6.70
CA GLY A 62 6.25 4.70 7.73
C GLY A 62 5.67 5.67 8.76
N ALA A 63 4.84 6.63 8.33
CA ALA A 63 4.18 7.56 9.25
C ALA A 63 3.17 6.84 10.15
N GLY A 64 2.39 5.89 9.60
CA GLY A 64 1.47 5.05 10.37
C GLY A 64 2.20 4.20 11.40
N ARG A 65 3.28 3.49 11.01
CA ARG A 65 4.09 2.68 11.93
C ARG A 65 4.73 3.53 13.03
N LYS A 66 5.20 4.73 12.70
CA LYS A 66 5.68 5.69 13.71
C LYS A 66 4.59 6.05 14.73
N LYS A 67 3.38 6.41 14.27
CA LYS A 67 2.22 6.69 15.14
C LYS A 67 1.86 5.49 16.04
N LEU A 68 1.93 4.26 15.52
CA LEU A 68 1.67 3.05 16.30
C LEU A 68 2.64 2.92 17.48
N CYS A 69 3.90 3.27 17.25
CA CYS A 69 4.98 3.19 18.23
C CYS A 69 5.02 4.36 19.24
N GLU A 70 4.04 5.28 19.27
CA GLU A 70 4.05 6.43 20.20
C GLU A 70 3.70 6.07 21.66
N GLY A 71 3.40 4.80 21.93
CA GLY A 71 3.11 4.27 23.28
C GLY A 71 1.84 3.45 23.33
N VAL A 72 1.42 3.06 24.54
CA VAL A 72 0.22 2.22 24.76
C VAL A 72 -1.00 3.00 25.25
N GLY A 73 -0.89 4.30 25.45
CA GLY A 73 -1.99 5.15 25.91
C GLY A 73 -3.15 5.20 24.91
N GLU A 74 -4.36 5.49 25.41
CA GLU A 74 -5.61 5.57 24.62
C GLU A 74 -5.61 6.72 23.58
N ASN A 75 -4.69 7.66 23.72
CA ASN A 75 -4.46 8.76 22.78
C ASN A 75 -3.61 8.34 21.55
N THR A 76 -3.14 7.10 21.48
CA THR A 76 -2.34 6.55 20.37
C THR A 76 -3.18 5.66 19.47
N ILE A 77 -2.82 5.48 18.19
CA ILE A 77 -3.59 4.62 17.27
C ILE A 77 -3.54 3.13 17.67
N ASP A 78 -4.55 2.36 17.25
CA ASP A 78 -4.66 0.91 17.50
C ASP A 78 -3.97 0.08 16.41
N ILE A 79 -4.13 0.53 15.16
CA ILE A 79 -3.73 -0.21 13.96
C ILE A 79 -2.93 0.70 13.01
N ALA A 80 -1.77 0.22 12.54
CA ALA A 80 -1.03 0.85 11.46
C ALA A 80 -1.17 0.08 10.14
N ASN A 81 -1.88 0.68 9.18
CA ASN A 81 -1.97 0.21 7.81
C ASN A 81 -0.62 0.34 7.10
N SER A 82 -0.20 -0.69 6.36
CA SER A 82 1.15 -0.74 5.78
C SER A 82 1.23 -1.49 4.46
N SER A 83 1.76 -0.83 3.44
CA SER A 83 2.07 -1.40 2.12
C SER A 83 3.51 -1.92 1.99
N SER A 84 4.18 -2.06 3.12
CA SER A 84 5.49 -2.71 3.26
C SER A 84 5.58 -3.42 4.60
N ARG A 85 6.46 -4.40 4.71
CA ARG A 85 6.73 -5.03 5.99
C ARG A 85 7.34 -4.02 6.97
N ILE A 86 7.05 -4.15 8.26
CA ILE A 86 7.65 -3.35 9.33
C ILE A 86 9.16 -3.57 9.35
N SER A 87 9.92 -2.52 9.64
CA SER A 87 11.38 -2.60 9.72
C SER A 87 11.87 -2.90 11.14
N GLN A 88 13.09 -3.42 11.29
CA GLN A 88 13.68 -3.62 12.62
C GLN A 88 13.77 -2.30 13.41
N SER A 89 14.08 -1.19 12.74
CA SER A 89 14.08 0.14 13.37
C SER A 89 12.71 0.58 13.89
N ASP A 90 11.63 0.21 13.20
CA ASP A 90 10.27 0.47 13.68
C ASP A 90 9.98 -0.36 14.95
N ILE A 91 10.34 -1.65 14.95
CA ILE A 91 10.18 -2.56 16.10
C ILE A 91 10.96 -2.05 17.31
N ASP A 92 12.23 -1.65 17.10
CA ASP A 92 13.09 -1.12 18.16
C ASP A 92 12.51 0.17 18.75
N THR A 93 11.94 1.04 17.91
CA THR A 93 11.25 2.26 18.33
C THR A 93 10.00 1.95 19.15
N CYS A 94 9.16 1.02 18.68
CA CYS A 94 7.99 0.55 19.41
C CYS A 94 8.38 0.02 20.80
N LYS A 95 9.40 -0.84 20.88
CA LYS A 95 9.89 -1.40 22.14
C LYS A 95 10.42 -0.31 23.08
N ALA A 96 11.19 0.66 22.57
CA ALA A 96 11.69 1.78 23.36
C ALA A 96 10.55 2.63 23.98
N ASN A 97 9.39 2.66 23.33
CA ASN A 97 8.20 3.39 23.78
C ASN A 97 7.17 2.50 24.50
N GLY A 98 7.54 1.26 24.87
CA GLY A 98 6.69 0.35 25.64
C GLY A 98 5.67 -0.44 24.82
N VAL A 99 5.67 -0.33 23.50
CA VAL A 99 4.89 -1.19 22.59
C VAL A 99 5.69 -2.47 22.35
N ASN A 100 5.56 -3.43 23.27
CA ASN A 100 6.40 -4.64 23.30
C ASN A 100 5.89 -5.78 22.40
N GLU A 101 4.58 -5.81 22.14
CA GLU A 101 3.94 -6.85 21.35
C GLU A 101 3.12 -6.21 20.22
N ILE A 102 3.48 -6.56 18.99
CA ILE A 102 2.80 -6.15 17.76
C ILE A 102 2.30 -7.43 17.10
N MET A 103 1.06 -7.43 16.62
CA MET A 103 0.57 -8.48 15.72
C MET A 103 0.69 -7.97 14.27
N GLU A 104 1.28 -8.79 13.40
CA GLU A 104 1.37 -8.55 11.96
C GLU A 104 0.22 -9.31 11.29
N VAL A 105 -0.62 -8.60 10.55
CA VAL A 105 -1.73 -9.20 9.81
C VAL A 105 -1.52 -8.91 8.33
N ARG A 106 -1.27 -9.94 7.52
CA ARG A 106 -1.24 -9.82 6.06
C ARG A 106 -2.67 -9.90 5.55
N ILE A 107 -3.10 -8.89 4.79
CA ILE A 107 -4.48 -8.83 4.29
C ILE A 107 -4.64 -9.44 2.91
N GLY A 108 -3.54 -9.59 2.18
CA GLY A 108 -3.51 -10.02 0.79
C GLY A 108 -2.36 -9.35 0.05
N TYR A 109 -2.47 -9.32 -1.27
CA TYR A 109 -1.47 -8.75 -2.15
C TYR A 109 -2.08 -7.64 -2.99
N ASP A 110 -1.31 -6.56 -3.14
CA ASP A 110 -1.51 -5.61 -4.22
C ASP A 110 -0.72 -6.10 -5.43
N GLY A 111 -1.36 -6.16 -6.59
CA GLY A 111 -0.78 -6.69 -7.81
C GLY A 111 -1.34 -5.97 -9.01
N ILE A 112 -0.46 -5.31 -9.78
CA ILE A 112 -0.86 -4.67 -11.03
C ILE A 112 -0.32 -5.41 -12.24
N VAL A 113 -1.12 -5.36 -13.30
CA VAL A 113 -0.82 -5.96 -14.58
C VAL A 113 -0.89 -4.92 -15.67
N PHE A 114 -0.07 -5.08 -16.70
CA PHE A 114 -0.22 -4.35 -17.95
C PHE A 114 -1.08 -5.18 -18.88
N ALA A 115 -2.18 -4.61 -19.36
CA ALA A 115 -3.05 -5.29 -20.31
C ALA A 115 -3.36 -4.37 -21.50
N SER A 116 -3.56 -4.98 -22.66
CA SER A 116 -3.95 -4.32 -23.90
C SER A 116 -5.17 -5.00 -24.49
N ASP A 117 -5.69 -4.48 -25.61
CA ASP A 117 -6.80 -5.12 -26.31
C ASP A 117 -6.49 -6.58 -26.65
N ILE A 118 -7.47 -7.47 -26.54
CA ILE A 118 -7.30 -8.91 -26.76
C ILE A 118 -6.78 -9.25 -28.18
N ALA A 119 -7.09 -8.43 -29.18
CA ALA A 119 -6.60 -8.60 -30.54
C ALA A 119 -5.25 -7.90 -30.80
N GLY A 120 -4.69 -7.24 -29.78
CA GLY A 120 -3.40 -6.56 -29.83
C GLY A 120 -2.20 -7.52 -29.81
N PRO A 121 -0.99 -6.97 -30.04
CA PRO A 121 0.24 -7.77 -30.02
C PRO A 121 0.58 -8.24 -28.59
N ASP A 122 1.43 -9.26 -28.51
CA ASP A 122 2.03 -9.69 -27.26
C ASP A 122 3.05 -8.68 -26.72
N PHE A 123 3.05 -8.50 -25.40
CA PHE A 123 4.03 -7.70 -24.69
C PHE A 123 4.75 -8.56 -23.66
N ALA A 124 6.08 -8.62 -23.79
CA ALA A 124 6.98 -9.18 -22.79
C ALA A 124 7.85 -8.06 -22.23
N LEU A 125 7.37 -7.43 -21.15
CA LEU A 125 7.95 -6.22 -20.59
C LEU A 125 8.91 -6.56 -19.45
N THR A 126 9.82 -5.64 -19.20
CA THR A 126 10.64 -5.56 -17.98
C THR A 126 10.42 -4.19 -17.33
N PRO A 127 10.79 -3.98 -16.05
CA PRO A 127 10.78 -2.65 -15.47
C PRO A 127 11.61 -1.62 -16.27
N ALA A 128 12.71 -2.05 -16.90
CA ALA A 128 13.53 -1.21 -17.76
C ALA A 128 12.77 -0.76 -19.02
N ASP A 129 12.00 -1.65 -19.65
CA ASP A 129 11.15 -1.32 -20.80
C ASP A 129 10.05 -0.32 -20.41
N VAL A 130 9.39 -0.54 -19.27
CA VAL A 130 8.34 0.36 -18.78
C VAL A 130 8.91 1.75 -18.47
N TYR A 131 10.05 1.80 -17.77
CA TYR A 131 10.74 3.06 -17.50
C TYR A 131 11.17 3.76 -18.79
N GLY A 132 11.80 3.04 -19.72
CA GLY A 132 12.22 3.57 -21.01
C GLY A 132 11.06 4.10 -21.87
N ALA A 133 9.86 3.52 -21.75
CA ALA A 133 8.67 4.00 -22.45
C ALA A 133 8.03 5.24 -21.79
N LEU A 134 7.94 5.24 -20.46
CA LEU A 134 7.03 6.13 -19.71
C LEU A 134 7.72 7.23 -18.89
N ALA A 135 8.99 7.06 -18.52
CA ALA A 135 9.69 8.05 -17.71
C ALA A 135 9.85 9.39 -18.46
N ALA A 136 9.86 10.50 -17.72
CA ALA A 136 10.08 11.83 -18.27
C ALA A 136 11.50 12.01 -18.82
N GLN A 137 12.48 11.41 -18.15
CA GLN A 137 13.87 11.40 -18.57
C GLN A 137 14.40 9.97 -18.61
N VAL A 138 15.31 9.72 -19.56
CA VAL A 138 15.96 8.41 -19.77
C VAL A 138 17.46 8.62 -19.99
N VAL A 139 18.25 7.56 -19.80
CA VAL A 139 19.69 7.60 -20.09
C VAL A 139 19.91 7.44 -21.59
N LYS A 140 20.63 8.38 -22.19
CA LYS A 140 21.14 8.28 -23.56
C LYS A 140 22.58 8.80 -23.59
N ASP A 141 23.48 8.00 -24.16
CA ASP A 141 24.91 8.33 -24.28
C ASP A 141 25.55 8.75 -22.92
N GLY A 142 25.11 8.11 -21.82
CA GLY A 142 25.61 8.36 -20.47
C GLY A 142 25.05 9.60 -19.77
N ALA A 143 24.06 10.28 -20.37
CA ALA A 143 23.42 11.46 -19.81
C ALA A 143 21.90 11.31 -19.70
N LEU A 144 21.29 12.03 -18.75
CA LEU A 144 19.84 12.15 -18.66
C LEU A 144 19.33 13.09 -19.76
N VAL A 145 18.40 12.60 -20.57
CA VAL A 145 17.73 13.38 -21.63
C VAL A 145 16.22 13.22 -21.53
N ALA A 146 15.47 14.16 -22.09
CA ALA A 146 14.02 14.01 -22.22
C ALA A 146 13.69 12.77 -23.04
N ASN A 147 12.69 12.01 -22.60
CA ASN A 147 12.28 10.78 -23.27
C ASN A 147 11.66 11.10 -24.64
N ALA A 148 12.28 10.58 -25.70
CA ALA A 148 11.85 10.78 -27.09
C ALA A 148 11.31 9.50 -27.74
N ALA A 149 11.22 8.38 -27.01
CA ALA A 149 10.71 7.13 -27.56
C ALA A 149 9.28 7.32 -28.07
N ALA A 150 9.02 6.96 -29.33
CA ALA A 150 7.71 7.11 -29.95
C ALA A 150 6.94 5.79 -29.96
N LYS A 151 7.65 4.68 -30.19
CA LYS A 151 7.16 3.31 -30.25
C LYS A 151 7.79 2.44 -29.18
N TRP A 152 7.11 1.36 -28.81
CA TRP A 152 7.67 0.37 -27.88
C TRP A 152 8.96 -0.26 -28.41
N SER A 153 9.05 -0.49 -29.72
CA SER A 153 10.28 -0.95 -30.39
C SER A 153 11.46 0.03 -30.31
N ASP A 154 11.23 1.32 -30.05
CA ASP A 154 12.31 2.30 -29.86
C ASP A 154 13.00 2.13 -28.50
N VAL A 155 12.27 1.56 -27.53
CA VAL A 155 12.78 1.25 -26.19
C VAL A 155 13.52 -0.09 -26.21
N ASN A 156 12.90 -1.11 -26.81
CA ASN A 156 13.46 -2.44 -26.94
C ASN A 156 12.97 -3.07 -28.25
N GLY A 157 13.89 -3.42 -29.14
CA GLY A 157 13.57 -3.91 -30.49
C GLY A 157 12.82 -5.24 -30.54
N ALA A 158 12.73 -5.98 -29.43
CA ALA A 158 11.89 -7.17 -29.32
C ALA A 158 10.41 -6.84 -29.06
N LEU A 159 10.09 -5.61 -28.65
CA LEU A 159 8.72 -5.16 -28.43
C LEU A 159 8.02 -4.76 -29.75
N PRO A 160 6.68 -4.74 -29.78
CA PRO A 160 5.93 -4.37 -30.98
C PRO A 160 6.29 -2.98 -31.51
N ALA A 161 6.29 -2.80 -32.83
CA ALA A 161 6.47 -1.51 -33.51
C ALA A 161 5.22 -0.59 -33.43
N GLN A 162 4.57 -0.61 -32.27
CA GLN A 162 3.34 0.10 -31.92
C GLN A 162 3.67 1.42 -31.23
N ASP A 163 2.89 2.47 -31.53
CA ASP A 163 3.05 3.76 -30.87
C ASP A 163 2.76 3.63 -29.37
N ILE A 164 3.56 4.31 -28.55
CA ILE A 164 3.37 4.34 -27.10
C ILE A 164 2.15 5.21 -26.78
N LEU A 165 1.13 4.58 -26.19
CA LEU A 165 0.03 5.20 -25.48
C LEU A 165 -0.28 4.32 -24.28
N ALA A 166 0.01 4.81 -23.07
CA ALA A 166 -0.22 4.10 -21.83
C ALA A 166 -1.23 4.85 -20.94
N PHE A 167 -2.20 4.11 -20.40
CA PHE A 167 -3.10 4.58 -19.35
C PHE A 167 -2.60 4.02 -18.01
N ILE A 168 -2.01 4.88 -17.20
CA ILE A 168 -1.37 4.49 -15.93
C ILE A 168 -2.20 4.94 -14.73
N PRO A 169 -2.03 4.35 -13.53
CA PRO A 169 -2.74 4.80 -12.36
C PRO A 169 -2.36 6.25 -12.05
N GLY A 170 -3.37 7.10 -11.85
CA GLY A 170 -3.16 8.49 -11.46
C GLY A 170 -2.62 8.60 -10.03
N THR A 171 -2.12 9.78 -9.67
CA THR A 171 -1.47 10.01 -8.36
C THR A 171 -2.38 9.78 -7.15
N LYS A 172 -3.70 9.74 -7.35
CA LYS A 172 -4.70 9.45 -6.31
C LYS A 172 -5.16 7.99 -6.29
N HIS A 173 -4.70 7.18 -7.24
CA HIS A 173 -5.09 5.78 -7.36
C HIS A 173 -4.24 4.91 -6.41
N GLY A 174 -4.87 4.01 -5.65
CA GLY A 174 -4.18 3.20 -4.63
C GLY A 174 -3.00 2.37 -5.16
N THR A 175 -3.08 1.93 -6.41
CA THR A 175 -2.01 1.16 -7.06
C THR A 175 -0.86 1.98 -7.64
N ARG A 176 -0.94 3.32 -7.58
CA ARG A 176 0.13 4.20 -8.06
C ARG A 176 1.46 3.90 -7.40
N GLU A 177 1.44 3.65 -6.09
CA GLU A 177 2.66 3.39 -5.33
C GLU A 177 3.36 2.10 -5.80
N VAL A 178 2.61 1.04 -6.15
CA VAL A 178 3.20 -0.18 -6.75
C VAL A 178 3.79 0.13 -8.11
N PHE A 179 3.09 0.88 -8.96
CA PHE A 179 3.59 1.29 -10.26
C PHE A 179 4.92 2.07 -10.14
N ASP A 180 4.95 3.08 -9.28
CA ASP A 180 6.12 3.93 -9.07
C ASP A 180 7.32 3.12 -8.53
N ILE A 181 7.11 2.25 -7.54
CA ILE A 181 8.22 1.49 -6.91
C ILE A 181 8.66 0.31 -7.78
N LYS A 182 7.72 -0.54 -8.21
CA LYS A 182 8.04 -1.82 -8.86
C LYS A 182 8.36 -1.69 -10.35
N LEU A 183 7.96 -0.60 -11.00
CA LEU A 183 8.25 -0.36 -12.42
C LEU A 183 9.17 0.82 -12.60
N LEU A 184 8.76 2.01 -12.18
CA LEU A 184 9.53 3.21 -12.48
C LEU A 184 10.86 3.22 -11.73
N GLU A 185 10.87 3.03 -10.41
CA GLU A 185 12.10 3.02 -9.63
C GLU A 185 13.00 1.83 -9.98
N ALA A 186 12.41 0.63 -10.10
CA ALA A 186 13.15 -0.57 -10.50
C ALA A 186 13.79 -0.41 -11.89
N GLY A 187 13.05 0.11 -12.87
CA GLY A 187 13.56 0.39 -14.20
C GLY A 187 14.57 1.54 -14.24
N CYS A 188 14.36 2.59 -13.44
CA CYS A 188 15.30 3.69 -13.27
C CYS A 188 16.66 3.20 -12.75
N LYS A 189 16.65 2.26 -11.80
CA LYS A 189 17.85 1.59 -11.29
C LYS A 189 18.47 0.68 -12.34
N ALA A 190 17.67 -0.15 -13.00
CA ALA A 190 18.14 -1.09 -14.02
C ALA A 190 18.78 -0.40 -15.24
N THR A 191 18.35 0.81 -15.57
CA THR A 191 18.87 1.61 -16.69
C THR A 191 20.03 2.53 -16.30
N GLY A 192 20.42 2.58 -15.02
CA GLY A 192 21.45 3.48 -14.51
C GLY A 192 21.01 4.94 -14.36
N ALA A 193 19.74 5.26 -14.64
CA ALA A 193 19.19 6.61 -14.48
C ALA A 193 19.23 7.08 -13.01
N TYR A 194 18.98 6.16 -12.08
CA TYR A 194 19.02 6.46 -10.64
C TYR A 194 20.35 7.08 -10.22
N ASP A 195 21.48 6.49 -10.64
CA ASP A 195 22.81 6.97 -10.26
C ASP A 195 23.09 8.37 -10.82
N LEU A 196 22.60 8.66 -12.02
CA LEU A 196 22.70 9.99 -12.62
C LEU A 196 21.85 11.02 -11.88
N PHE A 197 20.62 10.68 -11.48
CA PHE A 197 19.79 11.56 -10.66
C PHE A 197 20.40 11.80 -9.28
N PHE A 198 20.94 10.75 -8.66
CA PHE A 198 21.61 10.86 -7.38
C PHE A 198 22.85 11.77 -7.47
N ALA A 199 23.67 11.60 -8.51
CA ALA A 199 24.82 12.46 -8.77
C ALA A 199 24.42 13.92 -9.05
N ALA A 200 23.26 14.14 -9.69
CA ALA A 200 22.74 15.46 -10.01
C ALA A 200 22.00 16.15 -8.84
N SER A 201 21.63 15.41 -7.78
CA SER A 201 20.86 15.96 -6.67
C SER A 201 21.66 16.98 -5.85
N THR A 202 20.98 18.08 -5.49
CA THR A 202 21.48 19.13 -4.60
C THR A 202 21.05 18.92 -3.14
N GLY A 203 20.57 17.73 -2.78
CA GLY A 203 20.13 17.40 -1.43
C GLY A 203 21.20 17.68 -0.37
N ALA A 204 20.76 18.16 0.79
CA ALA A 204 21.65 18.61 1.88
C ALA A 204 22.49 17.48 2.50
N ASP A 205 22.00 16.24 2.42
CA ASP A 205 22.66 15.04 2.90
C ASP A 205 22.35 13.83 2.00
N GLU A 206 22.96 12.69 2.30
CA GLU A 206 22.76 11.42 1.59
C GLU A 206 21.28 11.00 1.52
N ALA A 207 20.52 11.18 2.60
CA ALA A 207 19.11 10.77 2.64
C ALA A 207 18.25 11.67 1.74
N ALA A 208 18.49 12.98 1.77
CA ALA A 208 17.85 13.95 0.89
C ALA A 208 18.19 13.65 -0.59
N LYS A 209 19.45 13.32 -0.90
CA LYS A 209 19.85 12.96 -2.27
C LYS A 209 19.17 11.70 -2.78
N LYS A 210 19.05 10.67 -1.93
CA LYS A 210 18.30 9.45 -2.27
C LYS A 210 16.83 9.76 -2.51
N ALA A 211 16.20 10.58 -1.66
CA ALA A 211 14.81 10.99 -1.83
C ALA A 211 14.58 11.78 -3.13
N ASP A 212 15.48 12.71 -3.46
CA ASP A 212 15.44 13.45 -4.72
C ASP A 212 15.58 12.52 -5.93
N ALA A 213 16.52 11.57 -5.88
CA ALA A 213 16.72 10.60 -6.96
C ALA A 213 15.51 9.68 -7.17
N VAL A 214 14.94 9.15 -6.09
CA VAL A 214 13.70 8.34 -6.13
C VAL A 214 12.56 9.17 -6.72
N LYS A 215 12.37 10.40 -6.25
CA LYS A 215 11.34 11.31 -6.78
C LYS A 215 11.53 11.58 -8.27
N ALA A 216 12.77 11.75 -8.73
CA ALA A 216 13.07 11.94 -10.14
C ALA A 216 12.80 10.68 -10.97
N CYS A 217 13.12 9.49 -10.45
CA CYS A 217 12.77 8.21 -11.08
C CYS A 217 11.26 8.03 -11.27
N HIS A 218 10.43 8.55 -10.37
CA HIS A 218 8.96 8.46 -10.48
C HIS A 218 8.35 9.50 -11.45
N GLY A 219 9.18 10.35 -12.07
CA GLY A 219 8.73 11.34 -13.05
C GLY A 219 8.28 10.67 -14.36
N VAL A 220 7.02 10.90 -14.73
CA VAL A 220 6.40 10.37 -15.96
C VAL A 220 6.32 11.45 -17.03
N ARG A 221 6.51 11.09 -18.31
CA ARG A 221 6.39 11.99 -19.45
C ARG A 221 4.98 12.59 -19.58
N THR A 222 4.89 13.84 -20.00
CA THR A 222 3.61 14.60 -20.11
C THR A 222 3.24 14.96 -21.55
N ASP A 223 3.84 14.29 -22.53
CA ASP A 223 3.66 14.53 -23.97
C ASP A 223 2.51 13.72 -24.60
N GLY A 224 1.59 13.21 -23.77
CA GLY A 224 0.39 12.47 -24.20
C GLY A 224 0.62 10.99 -24.49
N LYS A 225 1.86 10.48 -24.38
CA LYS A 225 2.17 9.05 -24.51
C LYS A 225 1.93 8.26 -23.23
N SER A 226 1.93 8.94 -22.09
CA SER A 226 1.42 8.43 -20.82
C SER A 226 0.30 9.34 -20.35
N VAL A 227 -0.80 8.75 -19.90
CA VAL A 227 -1.98 9.45 -19.39
C VAL A 227 -2.37 8.85 -18.06
N ASP A 228 -2.35 9.68 -17.02
CA ASP A 228 -2.78 9.33 -15.68
C ASP A 228 -4.31 9.20 -15.62
N ILE A 229 -4.80 8.08 -15.08
CA ILE A 229 -6.21 7.81 -14.83
C ILE A 229 -6.47 7.83 -13.33
N ASP A 230 -7.10 8.90 -12.84
CA ASP A 230 -7.53 9.02 -11.44
C ASP A 230 -8.85 8.25 -11.17
N GLY A 231 -9.62 7.93 -12.21
CA GLY A 231 -10.87 7.17 -12.13
C GLY A 231 -10.67 5.67 -11.89
N ASP A 232 -11.76 4.92 -11.91
CA ASP A 232 -11.72 3.46 -11.73
C ASP A 232 -11.16 2.74 -12.97
N TYR A 233 -10.92 1.43 -12.83
CA TYR A 233 -10.44 0.58 -13.92
C TYR A 233 -11.39 0.50 -15.12
N THR A 234 -12.68 0.81 -14.96
CA THR A 234 -13.63 0.81 -16.09
C THR A 234 -13.39 1.99 -17.03
N GLU A 235 -12.87 3.12 -16.51
CA GLU A 235 -12.40 4.23 -17.34
C GLU A 235 -11.22 3.79 -18.21
N THR A 236 -10.20 3.15 -17.62
CA THR A 236 -9.04 2.60 -18.33
C THR A 236 -9.48 1.60 -19.40
N LEU A 237 -10.38 0.67 -19.06
CA LEU A 237 -10.93 -0.32 -20.00
C LEU A 237 -11.65 0.37 -21.18
N SER A 238 -12.47 1.39 -20.90
CA SER A 238 -13.19 2.14 -21.93
C SER A 238 -12.24 2.89 -22.87
N ARG A 239 -11.14 3.44 -22.34
CA ARG A 239 -10.12 4.14 -23.14
C ARG A 239 -9.31 3.19 -24.02
N ILE A 240 -9.01 1.97 -23.55
CA ILE A 240 -8.43 0.90 -24.41
C ILE A 240 -9.43 0.49 -25.49
N ALA A 241 -10.72 0.36 -25.16
CA ALA A 241 -11.74 0.03 -26.15
C ALA A 241 -11.81 1.08 -27.28
N ALA A 242 -11.61 2.37 -26.95
CA ALA A 242 -11.52 3.45 -27.92
C ALA A 242 -10.16 3.52 -28.67
N ASN A 243 -9.08 3.05 -28.05
CA ASN A 243 -7.72 3.08 -28.60
C ASN A 243 -7.09 1.69 -28.52
N LYS A 244 -7.32 0.88 -29.57
CA LYS A 244 -6.93 -0.54 -29.64
C LYS A 244 -5.41 -0.80 -29.58
N THR A 245 -4.60 0.24 -29.70
CA THR A 245 -3.15 0.20 -29.60
C THR A 245 -2.63 0.74 -28.26
N ALA A 246 -3.50 1.00 -27.28
CA ALA A 246 -3.09 1.44 -25.95
C ALA A 246 -2.77 0.25 -25.04
N VAL A 247 -1.92 0.51 -24.05
CA VAL A 247 -1.68 -0.39 -22.91
C VAL A 247 -2.25 0.28 -21.66
N GLY A 248 -3.00 -0.44 -20.84
CA GLY A 248 -3.48 0.05 -19.55
C GLY A 248 -2.92 -0.75 -18.39
N VAL A 249 -2.93 -0.13 -17.22
CA VAL A 249 -2.56 -0.76 -15.95
C VAL A 249 -3.83 -1.08 -15.16
N PHE A 250 -3.94 -2.33 -14.70
CA PHE A 250 -5.10 -2.83 -13.96
C PHE A 250 -4.65 -3.58 -12.70
N GLY A 251 -5.53 -3.71 -11.72
CA GLY A 251 -5.39 -4.74 -10.69
C GLY A 251 -5.62 -6.13 -11.30
N LEU A 252 -4.95 -7.16 -10.79
CA LEU A 252 -5.06 -8.53 -11.32
C LEU A 252 -6.52 -9.00 -11.41
N SER A 253 -7.29 -8.86 -10.33
CA SER A 253 -8.69 -9.32 -10.28
C SER A 253 -9.58 -8.64 -11.33
N PHE A 254 -9.33 -7.36 -11.62
CA PHE A 254 -10.07 -6.65 -12.66
C PHE A 254 -9.74 -7.20 -14.05
N TYR A 255 -8.46 -7.49 -14.31
CA TYR A 255 -8.04 -8.13 -15.56
C TYR A 255 -8.68 -9.52 -15.72
N GLU A 256 -8.62 -10.36 -14.69
CA GLU A 256 -9.17 -11.72 -14.73
C GLU A 256 -10.68 -11.72 -15.05
N ASN A 257 -11.42 -10.74 -14.54
CA ASN A 257 -12.85 -10.54 -14.84
C ASN A 257 -13.13 -9.96 -16.24
N ASN A 258 -12.11 -9.55 -17.00
CA ASN A 258 -12.24 -8.93 -18.32
C ASN A 258 -11.32 -9.59 -19.37
N MET A 259 -10.93 -10.85 -19.16
CA MET A 259 -10.07 -11.60 -20.09
C MET A 259 -10.72 -11.86 -21.47
N ASP A 260 -12.03 -11.65 -21.61
CA ASP A 260 -12.73 -11.67 -22.90
C ASP A 260 -12.42 -10.44 -23.77
N LYS A 261 -11.88 -9.37 -23.17
CA LYS A 261 -11.56 -8.09 -23.83
C LYS A 261 -10.10 -7.71 -23.75
N LEU A 262 -9.40 -8.20 -22.74
CA LEU A 262 -8.03 -7.81 -22.43
C LEU A 262 -7.08 -9.00 -22.57
N LYS A 263 -5.86 -8.68 -23.00
CA LYS A 263 -4.72 -9.59 -22.99
C LYS A 263 -3.60 -9.00 -22.15
N VAL A 264 -3.05 -9.81 -21.25
CA VAL A 264 -2.04 -9.37 -20.27
C VAL A 264 -0.62 -9.53 -20.81
N ALA A 265 0.25 -8.60 -20.44
CA ALA A 265 1.68 -8.68 -20.67
C ALA A 265 2.36 -9.51 -19.58
N THR A 266 3.48 -10.15 -19.92
CA THR A 266 4.39 -10.69 -18.89
C THR A 266 5.30 -9.59 -18.37
N ILE A 267 5.71 -9.68 -17.10
CA ILE A 267 6.81 -8.87 -16.55
C ILE A 267 7.96 -9.80 -16.18
N ASP A 268 9.16 -9.52 -16.71
CA ASP A 268 10.35 -10.37 -16.58
C ASP A 268 10.09 -11.83 -16.99
N GLY A 269 9.24 -12.02 -18.00
CA GLY A 269 8.84 -13.33 -18.52
C GLY A 269 7.82 -14.09 -17.66
N ILE A 270 7.38 -13.52 -16.53
CA ILE A 270 6.39 -14.11 -15.65
C ILE A 270 4.99 -13.61 -16.00
N VAL A 271 4.06 -14.55 -16.19
CA VAL A 271 2.63 -14.24 -16.38
C VAL A 271 2.02 -13.92 -15.01
N PRO A 272 1.30 -12.79 -14.86
CA PRO A 272 0.61 -12.50 -13.61
C PRO A 272 -0.55 -13.45 -13.38
N SER A 273 -0.66 -13.95 -12.16
CA SER A 273 -1.76 -14.78 -11.66
C SER A 273 -1.76 -14.73 -10.14
N VAL A 274 -2.84 -15.20 -9.51
CA VAL A 274 -2.87 -15.37 -8.05
C VAL A 274 -1.72 -16.27 -7.59
N GLU A 275 -1.40 -17.33 -8.34
CA GLU A 275 -0.31 -18.25 -8.01
C GLU A 275 1.07 -17.59 -8.08
N THR A 276 1.38 -16.88 -9.16
CA THR A 276 2.70 -16.24 -9.32
C THR A 276 2.88 -15.07 -8.36
N ILE A 277 1.80 -14.35 -8.01
CA ILE A 277 1.84 -13.27 -7.01
C ILE A 277 2.02 -13.83 -5.59
N SER A 278 1.22 -14.82 -5.20
CA SER A 278 1.30 -15.43 -3.87
C SER A 278 2.67 -16.02 -3.55
N LYS A 279 3.32 -16.63 -4.54
CA LYS A 279 4.68 -17.18 -4.44
C LYS A 279 5.78 -16.11 -4.48
N GLY A 280 5.43 -14.84 -4.74
CA GLY A 280 6.38 -13.74 -4.93
C GLY A 280 7.19 -13.84 -6.22
N GLU A 281 6.77 -14.66 -7.17
CA GLU A 281 7.43 -14.85 -8.47
C GLU A 281 7.12 -13.70 -9.43
N TYR A 282 5.89 -13.19 -9.41
CA TYR A 282 5.52 -12.04 -10.24
C TYR A 282 6.01 -10.73 -9.62
N PRO A 283 6.89 -9.97 -10.29
CA PRO A 283 7.69 -8.91 -9.66
C PRO A 283 6.89 -7.65 -9.33
N VAL A 284 5.72 -7.48 -9.96
CA VAL A 284 4.86 -6.31 -9.81
C VAL A 284 3.73 -6.59 -8.83
N SER A 285 4.11 -7.11 -7.68
CA SER A 285 3.22 -7.33 -6.56
C SER A 285 3.91 -7.02 -5.24
N ARG A 286 3.10 -6.83 -4.20
CA ARG A 286 3.59 -6.75 -2.82
C ARG A 286 2.53 -7.22 -1.83
N PRO A 287 2.94 -7.85 -0.73
CA PRO A 287 2.04 -8.10 0.37
C PRO A 287 1.63 -6.78 1.03
N LEU A 288 0.36 -6.71 1.42
CA LEU A 288 -0.21 -5.63 2.21
C LEU A 288 -0.46 -6.12 3.63
N TYR A 289 -0.26 -5.23 4.60
CA TYR A 289 -0.36 -5.54 6.02
C TYR A 289 -1.14 -4.48 6.76
N PHE A 290 -1.60 -4.85 7.95
CA PHE A 290 -1.69 -3.90 9.05
C PHE A 290 -1.04 -4.47 10.30
N TYR A 291 -0.62 -3.57 11.19
CA TYR A 291 0.02 -3.91 12.46
C TYR A 291 -0.87 -3.50 13.61
N VAL A 292 -1.16 -4.43 14.51
CA VAL A 292 -2.02 -4.19 15.68
C VAL A 292 -1.15 -4.05 16.91
N LYS A 293 -1.42 -3.01 17.70
CA LYS A 293 -0.85 -2.88 19.03
C LYS A 293 -1.56 -3.84 19.98
N LYS A 294 -0.91 -4.96 20.34
CA LYS A 294 -1.56 -5.98 21.18
C LYS A 294 -1.99 -5.48 22.55
N ALA A 295 -1.29 -4.49 23.11
CA ALA A 295 -1.66 -3.85 24.39
C ALA A 295 -3.05 -3.19 24.37
N HIS A 296 -3.65 -2.97 23.19
CA HIS A 296 -4.99 -2.44 23.04
C HIS A 296 -6.07 -3.53 22.94
N ILE A 297 -5.71 -4.79 22.69
CA ILE A 297 -6.66 -5.91 22.62
C ILE A 297 -7.20 -6.18 24.03
N GLY A 298 -8.54 -6.19 24.16
CA GLY A 298 -9.23 -6.33 25.45
C GLY A 298 -9.28 -5.05 26.30
N VAL A 299 -8.73 -3.95 25.79
CA VAL A 299 -8.79 -2.61 26.41
C VAL A 299 -9.65 -1.67 25.58
N ILE A 300 -9.41 -1.63 24.26
CA ILE A 300 -10.19 -0.82 23.33
C ILE A 300 -11.35 -1.66 22.79
N PRO A 301 -12.61 -1.25 23.00
CA PRO A 301 -13.78 -1.99 22.52
C PRO A 301 -13.77 -2.19 20.99
N GLY A 302 -14.16 -3.38 20.54
CA GLY A 302 -14.32 -3.69 19.11
C GLY A 302 -13.03 -4.00 18.36
N LEU A 303 -11.84 -3.87 18.98
CA LEU A 303 -10.57 -4.09 18.29
C LEU A 303 -10.41 -5.53 17.79
N GLN A 304 -10.70 -6.52 18.64
CA GLN A 304 -10.59 -7.93 18.24
C GLN A 304 -11.61 -8.27 17.15
N GLU A 305 -12.86 -7.82 17.34
CA GLU A 305 -13.96 -8.02 16.41
C GLU A 305 -13.67 -7.41 15.05
N TYR A 306 -13.07 -6.21 15.01
CA TYR A 306 -12.67 -5.57 13.76
C TYR A 306 -11.57 -6.36 13.04
N ILE A 307 -10.56 -6.85 13.76
CA ILE A 307 -9.47 -7.62 13.15
C ILE A 307 -9.99 -8.96 12.61
N ASP A 308 -10.82 -9.67 13.39
CA ASP A 308 -11.48 -10.92 12.99
C ASP A 308 -12.36 -10.70 11.74
N PHE A 309 -13.13 -9.61 11.73
CA PHE A 309 -13.99 -9.26 10.61
C PHE A 309 -13.20 -8.90 9.35
N PHE A 310 -12.10 -8.16 9.49
CA PHE A 310 -11.22 -7.80 8.37
C PHE A 310 -10.75 -9.04 7.62
N VAL A 311 -10.27 -10.05 8.34
CA VAL A 311 -9.71 -11.28 7.75
C VAL A 311 -10.75 -12.38 7.50
N SER A 312 -12.04 -12.09 7.68
CA SER A 312 -13.11 -13.04 7.41
C SER A 312 -13.18 -13.40 5.92
N ASP A 313 -13.69 -14.60 5.61
CA ASP A 313 -13.90 -15.03 4.22
C ASP A 313 -14.86 -14.09 3.48
N ASP A 314 -15.84 -13.52 4.19
CA ASP A 314 -16.81 -12.57 3.63
C ASP A 314 -16.16 -11.25 3.20
N MET A 315 -15.09 -10.82 3.89
CA MET A 315 -14.38 -9.57 3.59
C MET A 315 -13.16 -9.77 2.69
N ALA A 316 -12.21 -10.60 3.14
CA ALA A 316 -10.90 -10.79 2.50
C ALA A 316 -10.83 -12.01 1.56
N GLY A 317 -11.87 -12.85 1.52
CA GLY A 317 -11.92 -14.00 0.63
C GLY A 317 -12.07 -13.62 -0.85
N PRO A 318 -11.90 -14.59 -1.78
CA PRO A 318 -11.92 -14.32 -3.23
C PRO A 318 -13.20 -13.72 -3.81
N GLY A 319 -14.33 -13.86 -3.12
CA GLY A 319 -15.61 -13.25 -3.51
C GLY A 319 -15.96 -11.99 -2.71
N GLY A 320 -15.11 -11.58 -1.77
CA GLY A 320 -15.37 -10.48 -0.85
C GLY A 320 -15.20 -9.10 -1.49
N PRO A 321 -15.68 -8.04 -0.82
CA PRO A 321 -15.60 -6.66 -1.29
C PRO A 321 -14.15 -6.19 -1.49
N LEU A 322 -13.17 -6.73 -0.74
CA LEU A 322 -11.77 -6.37 -0.93
C LEU A 322 -11.23 -6.90 -2.27
N ALA A 323 -11.57 -8.14 -2.62
CA ALA A 323 -11.23 -8.72 -3.91
C ALA A 323 -11.93 -7.99 -5.07
N ALA A 324 -13.20 -7.60 -4.87
CA ALA A 324 -13.95 -6.80 -5.84
C ALA A 324 -13.33 -5.40 -6.08
N TYR A 325 -12.75 -4.79 -5.04
CA TYR A 325 -12.03 -3.52 -5.18
C TYR A 325 -10.67 -3.69 -5.89
N GLY A 326 -10.03 -4.85 -5.76
CA GLY A 326 -8.78 -5.17 -6.47
C GLY A 326 -7.70 -5.86 -5.64
N LEU A 327 -7.99 -6.24 -4.39
CA LEU A 327 -7.08 -7.02 -3.57
C LEU A 327 -6.93 -8.42 -4.18
N VAL A 328 -5.70 -8.93 -4.28
CA VAL A 328 -5.48 -10.34 -4.52
C VAL A 328 -5.57 -11.06 -3.17
N PRO A 329 -6.53 -11.98 -2.98
CA PRO A 329 -6.73 -12.67 -1.70
C PRO A 329 -5.47 -13.36 -1.20
N ASP A 330 -5.28 -13.39 0.13
CA ASP A 330 -4.16 -14.10 0.72
C ASP A 330 -4.32 -15.62 0.52
N PRO A 331 -3.38 -16.31 -0.17
CA PRO A 331 -3.37 -17.77 -0.28
C PRO A 331 -3.34 -18.48 1.10
N GLU A 332 -2.78 -17.81 2.12
CA GLU A 332 -2.66 -18.33 3.48
C GLU A 332 -3.66 -17.63 4.43
N LEU A 333 -4.78 -17.12 3.92
CA LEU A 333 -5.80 -16.44 4.73
C LEU A 333 -6.21 -17.25 5.96
N ALA A 334 -6.36 -18.57 5.83
CA ALA A 334 -6.68 -19.46 6.95
C ALA A 334 -5.60 -19.47 8.06
N ALA A 335 -4.32 -19.35 7.69
CA ALA A 335 -3.23 -19.24 8.65
C ALA A 335 -3.24 -17.86 9.33
N THR A 336 -3.52 -16.80 8.57
CA THR A 336 -3.71 -15.44 9.11
C THR A 336 -4.88 -15.39 10.10
N GLN A 337 -6.04 -15.97 9.74
CA GLN A 337 -7.21 -16.09 10.61
C GLN A 337 -6.88 -16.83 11.91
N ALA A 338 -6.16 -17.95 11.83
CA ALA A 338 -5.74 -18.71 13.02
C ALA A 338 -4.78 -17.90 13.91
N ALA A 339 -3.84 -17.16 13.32
CA ALA A 339 -2.90 -16.31 14.06
C ALA A 339 -3.61 -15.16 14.77
N VAL A 340 -4.57 -14.52 14.08
CA VAL A 340 -5.43 -13.45 14.61
C VAL A 340 -6.26 -13.97 15.79
N ALA A 341 -6.97 -15.08 15.62
CA ALA A 341 -7.82 -15.67 16.68
C ALA A 341 -7.00 -16.10 17.91
N ALA A 342 -5.75 -16.53 17.71
CA ALA A 342 -4.83 -16.88 18.78
C ALA A 342 -4.15 -15.67 19.44
N GLY A 343 -4.34 -14.45 18.93
CA GLY A 343 -3.65 -13.27 19.44
C GLY A 343 -2.14 -13.32 19.22
N THR A 344 -1.67 -13.97 18.17
CA THR A 344 -0.25 -14.30 17.96
C THR A 344 0.57 -13.04 17.67
N PRO A 345 1.63 -12.72 18.44
CA PRO A 345 2.56 -11.65 18.07
C PRO A 345 3.31 -11.97 16.78
N MET A 346 3.78 -10.93 16.09
CA MET A 346 4.64 -11.11 14.94
C MET A 346 5.92 -11.86 15.31
N GLY A 347 6.37 -12.73 14.40
CA GLY A 347 7.67 -13.38 14.50
C GLY A 347 8.83 -12.41 14.23
N PRO A 348 10.10 -12.86 14.40
CA PRO A 348 11.25 -12.08 13.98
C PRO A 348 11.20 -11.77 12.48
N LEU A 349 11.82 -10.66 12.08
CA LEU A 349 12.06 -10.37 10.66
C LEU A 349 13.13 -11.35 10.14
N GLU A 350 12.86 -11.97 9.00
CA GLU A 350 13.80 -12.85 8.28
C GLU A 350 14.73 -12.03 7.37
#